data_AF-M7SYI4-F1
#
_entry.id   AF-M7SYI4-F1
#
_cell.length_a   1.000
_cell.length_b   1.000
_cell.length_c   1.000
_cell.angle_alpha   90.00
_cell.angle_beta   90.00
_cell.angle_gamma   90.00
#
_symmetry.space_group_name_H-M   'P 1'
#
loop_
_entity.id
_entity.type
_entity.pdbx_description
1 polymer ?
#
loop_
_entity_poly.entity_id
_entity_poly.type
_entity_poly.pdbx_seq_one_letter_code
_entity_poly.pdbx_strand_id
1 'polypeptide(L)'
;MGFNWTELDEQGGDEPRLISIIPDAYLSLLIFPLFFWLFSFIFMAFEQVGILQQYRLRTSAEAGKLNKVTPWECARNVLGNQTLELSVSVLAMRLLGPSPLSGFWEASPRWVALAALRLLAVAGLDVDRLAGKRLLLFPSSPPDLQDWLVTCASHLAIPATQLLVALFVADTWQYFAHRFFHTNRFFYSRFYLWVRETADVWLVGWLVSWLTIRFL
;
A
#
# COMPACT_ATOMS: atom_id res chain seq x y z
N MET A 1 -12.09 9.52 -31.04
CA MET A 1 -10.68 9.11 -30.90
C MET A 1 -10.68 7.71 -30.34
N GLY A 2 -10.34 6.73 -31.17
CA GLY A 2 -10.25 5.33 -30.77
C GLY A 2 -9.05 5.13 -29.85
N PHE A 3 -9.23 4.37 -28.79
CA PHE A 3 -8.18 4.00 -27.85
C PHE A 3 -7.17 3.12 -28.59
N ASN A 4 -5.96 3.64 -28.82
CA ASN A 4 -4.91 2.91 -29.52
C ASN A 4 -4.01 2.20 -28.49
N TRP A 5 -4.10 0.88 -28.43
CA TRP A 5 -3.32 0.06 -27.50
C TRP A 5 -1.81 0.14 -27.78
N THR A 6 -1.39 0.58 -28.96
CA THR A 6 0.01 0.60 -29.38
C THR A 6 0.83 1.73 -28.77
N GLU A 7 0.22 2.87 -28.38
CA GLU A 7 0.95 3.99 -27.76
C GLU A 7 1.41 3.68 -26.32
N LEU A 8 0.76 2.72 -25.64
CA LEU A 8 1.17 2.27 -24.31
C LEU A 8 2.32 1.25 -24.36
N ASP A 9 2.43 0.47 -25.43
CA ASP A 9 3.57 -0.43 -25.64
C ASP A 9 4.81 0.33 -26.15
N GLU A 10 4.65 1.42 -26.91
CA GLU A 10 5.80 2.22 -27.39
C GLU A 10 6.46 3.10 -26.30
N GLN A 11 5.73 3.47 -25.24
CA GLN A 11 6.31 4.17 -24.08
C GLN A 11 6.87 3.23 -23.01
N GLY A 12 6.49 1.94 -23.03
CA GLY A 12 6.95 0.90 -22.12
C GLY A 12 8.01 0.02 -22.77
N GLY A 13 9.15 0.61 -23.14
CA GLY A 13 10.27 -0.15 -23.69
C GLY A 13 10.72 -1.26 -22.73
N ASP A 14 10.78 -2.50 -23.22
CA ASP A 14 11.53 -3.68 -22.73
C ASP A 14 11.67 -3.89 -21.21
N GLU A 15 10.80 -3.32 -20.38
CA GLU A 15 10.86 -3.52 -18.94
C GLU A 15 10.40 -4.94 -18.61
N PRO A 16 11.15 -5.68 -17.77
CA PRO A 16 10.84 -7.06 -17.45
C PRO A 16 9.53 -7.13 -16.66
N ARG A 17 8.43 -7.44 -17.36
CA ARG A 17 7.12 -7.68 -16.75
C ARG A 17 7.20 -8.90 -15.83
N LEU A 18 6.72 -8.78 -14.60
CA LEU A 18 6.65 -9.91 -13.67
C LEU A 18 5.73 -11.03 -14.19
N ILE A 19 4.66 -10.64 -14.89
CA ILE A 19 3.74 -11.54 -15.58
C ILE A 19 3.45 -10.92 -16.95
N SER A 20 3.70 -11.65 -18.04
CA SER A 20 3.53 -11.12 -19.41
C SER A 20 2.12 -10.63 -19.74
N ILE A 21 1.12 -11.10 -18.99
CA ILE A 21 -0.31 -10.90 -19.24
C ILE A 21 -0.83 -9.58 -18.62
N ILE A 22 -0.27 -9.13 -17.50
CA ILE A 22 -0.81 -7.99 -16.73
C ILE A 22 0.32 -6.97 -16.50
N PRO A 23 0.15 -5.68 -16.88
CA PRO A 23 1.15 -4.67 -16.57
C PRO A 23 1.34 -4.53 -15.05
N ASP A 24 2.59 -4.35 -14.61
CA ASP A 24 2.96 -4.34 -13.19
C ASP A 24 2.20 -3.27 -12.39
N ALA A 25 1.83 -2.16 -13.03
CA ALA A 25 1.05 -1.09 -12.44
C ALA A 25 -0.39 -1.49 -12.06
N TYR A 26 -0.95 -2.53 -12.70
CA TYR A 26 -2.24 -3.12 -12.30
C TYR A 26 -2.06 -4.20 -11.24
N LEU A 27 -0.92 -4.91 -11.27
CA LEU A 27 -0.59 -5.90 -10.26
C LEU A 27 -0.44 -5.26 -8.87
N SER A 28 0.10 -4.04 -8.80
CA SER A 28 0.19 -3.29 -7.54
C SER A 28 -1.17 -2.96 -6.92
N LEU A 29 -2.25 -2.91 -7.71
CA LEU A 29 -3.61 -2.66 -7.20
C LEU A 29 -4.16 -3.86 -6.43
N LEU A 30 -3.65 -5.06 -6.72
CA LEU A 30 -4.12 -6.30 -6.12
C LEU A 30 -3.43 -6.64 -4.80
N ILE A 31 -2.31 -5.97 -4.49
CA ILE A 31 -1.52 -6.30 -3.30
C ILE A 31 -2.34 -6.20 -2.01
N PHE A 32 -3.10 -5.12 -1.83
CA PHE A 32 -3.90 -4.92 -0.62
C PHE A 32 -5.07 -5.91 -0.50
N PRO A 33 -5.89 -6.14 -1.54
CA PRO A 33 -6.90 -7.21 -1.53
C PRO A 33 -6.31 -8.58 -1.20
N LEU A 34 -5.18 -8.94 -1.81
CA LEU A 34 -4.53 -10.23 -1.57
C LEU A 34 -4.08 -10.37 -0.11
N PHE A 35 -3.46 -9.34 0.45
CA PHE A 35 -3.07 -9.33 1.86
C PHE A 35 -4.28 -9.43 2.78
N PHE A 36 -5.37 -8.69 2.51
CA PHE A 36 -6.60 -8.79 3.29
C PHE A 36 -7.09 -10.24 3.37
N TRP A 37 -7.20 -10.93 2.23
CA TRP A 37 -7.69 -12.30 2.19
C TRP A 37 -6.73 -13.27 2.87
N LEU A 38 -5.42 -13.13 2.62
CA LEU A 38 -4.39 -13.94 3.28
C LEU A 38 -4.51 -13.87 4.81
N PHE A 39 -4.52 -12.66 5.37
CA PHE A 39 -4.62 -12.48 6.82
C PHE A 39 -5.97 -12.90 7.39
N SER A 40 -7.06 -12.66 6.65
CA SER A 40 -8.40 -13.12 7.05
C SER A 40 -8.46 -14.63 7.15
N PHE A 41 -7.91 -15.36 6.17
CA PHE A 41 -7.88 -16.82 6.21
C PHE A 41 -6.95 -17.37 7.28
N ILE A 42 -5.80 -16.75 7.52
CA ILE A 42 -4.91 -17.10 8.64
C ILE A 42 -5.66 -16.94 9.97
N PHE A 43 -6.35 -15.82 10.16
CA PHE A 43 -7.14 -15.57 11.37
C PHE A 43 -8.25 -16.61 11.53
N MET A 44 -9.00 -16.92 10.47
CA MET A 44 -10.04 -17.96 10.50
C MET A 44 -9.47 -19.34 10.83
N ALA A 45 -8.30 -19.69 10.31
CA ALA A 45 -7.62 -20.94 10.63
C ALA A 45 -7.23 -21.00 12.12
N PHE A 46 -6.68 -19.92 12.68
CA PHE A 46 -6.38 -19.83 14.11
C PHE A 46 -7.62 -19.90 14.98
N GLU A 47 -8.74 -19.33 14.53
CA GLU A 47 -10.01 -19.38 15.22
C GLU A 47 -10.60 -20.80 15.24
N GLN A 48 -10.49 -21.56 14.15
CA GLN A 48 -10.92 -22.95 14.07
C GLN A 48 -10.12 -23.88 15.00
N VAL A 49 -8.81 -23.66 15.11
CA VAL A 49 -7.93 -24.45 16.00
C VAL A 49 -8.02 -23.97 17.46
N GLY A 50 -8.63 -22.81 17.72
CA GLY A 50 -8.87 -22.29 19.07
C GLY A 50 -7.64 -21.64 19.73
N ILE A 51 -6.57 -21.36 18.96
CA ILE A 51 -5.31 -20.78 19.46
C ILE A 51 -5.54 -19.43 20.17
N LEU A 52 -6.52 -18.66 19.70
CA LEU A 52 -6.82 -17.31 20.18
C LEU A 52 -7.94 -17.24 21.22
N GLN A 53 -8.52 -18.38 21.65
CA GLN A 53 -9.67 -18.41 22.57
C GLN A 53 -9.39 -17.69 23.90
N GLN A 54 -8.16 -17.82 24.42
CA GLN A 54 -7.74 -17.21 25.68
C GLN A 54 -7.67 -15.68 25.67
N TYR A 55 -7.61 -15.06 24.48
CA TYR A 55 -7.52 -13.60 24.32
C TYR A 55 -8.87 -12.95 23.99
N ARG A 56 -9.97 -13.72 24.01
CA ARG A 56 -11.30 -13.19 23.65
C ARG A 56 -11.88 -12.30 24.74
N LEU A 57 -12.28 -11.10 24.34
CA LEU A 57 -13.00 -10.15 25.21
C LEU A 57 -14.47 -10.56 25.46
N ARG A 58 -15.06 -11.39 24.60
CA ARG A 58 -16.46 -11.85 24.67
C ARG A 58 -16.55 -13.32 24.30
N THR A 59 -17.53 -14.02 24.87
CA THR A 59 -17.77 -15.43 24.53
C THR A 59 -18.34 -15.57 23.10
N SER A 60 -18.18 -16.73 22.45
CA SER A 60 -18.76 -16.98 21.11
C SER A 60 -20.26 -16.70 21.07
N ALA A 61 -20.97 -17.09 22.13
CA ALA A 61 -22.42 -16.97 22.23
C ALA A 61 -22.87 -15.50 22.32
N GLU A 62 -22.13 -14.67 23.06
CA GLU A 62 -22.38 -13.23 23.13
C GLU A 62 -22.02 -12.53 21.83
N ALA A 63 -20.89 -12.89 21.22
CA ALA A 63 -20.47 -12.35 19.94
C ALA A 63 -21.51 -12.66 18.85
N GLY A 64 -22.03 -13.89 18.80
CA GLY A 64 -23.07 -14.30 17.84
C GLY A 64 -24.40 -13.55 18.02
N LYS A 65 -24.79 -13.20 19.26
CA LYS A 65 -25.99 -12.38 19.52
C LYS A 65 -25.84 -10.93 19.08
N LEU A 66 -24.62 -10.40 19.17
CA LEU A 66 -24.31 -9.02 18.81
C LEU A 66 -23.99 -8.88 17.31
N ASN A 67 -23.54 -9.97 16.67
CA ASN A 67 -23.28 -9.99 15.26
C ASN A 67 -24.59 -10.02 14.48
N LYS A 68 -24.83 -8.95 13.72
CA LYS A 68 -26.03 -8.80 12.90
C LYS A 68 -25.84 -9.25 11.46
N VAL A 69 -24.60 -9.54 11.06
CA VAL A 69 -24.21 -9.77 9.67
C VAL A 69 -23.70 -11.20 9.53
N THR A 70 -24.23 -11.93 8.56
CA THR A 70 -23.77 -13.29 8.26
C THR A 70 -22.37 -13.26 7.60
N PRO A 71 -21.57 -14.33 7.70
CA PRO A 71 -20.25 -14.38 7.05
C PRO A 71 -20.31 -14.13 5.54
N TRP A 72 -21.37 -14.60 4.88
CA TRP A 72 -21.57 -14.38 3.44
C TRP A 72 -21.89 -12.92 3.10
N GLU A 73 -22.73 -12.27 3.89
CA GLU A 73 -22.99 -10.84 3.72
C GLU A 73 -21.73 -10.01 3.96
N CYS A 74 -20.92 -10.38 4.96
CA CYS A 74 -19.61 -9.78 5.20
C CYS A 74 -18.69 -9.95 3.98
N ALA A 75 -18.53 -11.18 3.47
CA ALA A 75 -17.69 -11.45 2.29
C ALA A 75 -18.16 -10.69 1.04
N ARG A 76 -19.48 -10.63 0.80
CA ARG A 76 -20.06 -9.87 -0.31
C ARG A 76 -19.78 -8.37 -0.17
N ASN A 77 -19.88 -7.83 1.05
CA ASN A 77 -19.59 -6.43 1.33
C ASN A 77 -18.12 -6.10 1.07
N VAL A 78 -17.20 -6.95 1.53
CA VAL A 78 -15.76 -6.82 1.26
C VAL A 78 -15.48 -6.84 -0.25
N LEU A 79 -16.06 -7.78 -1.00
CA LEU A 79 -15.86 -7.86 -2.44
C LEU A 79 -16.42 -6.63 -3.17
N GLY A 80 -17.58 -6.12 -2.74
CA GLY A 80 -18.14 -4.86 -3.26
C GLY A 80 -17.21 -3.67 -3.01
N ASN A 81 -16.63 -3.60 -1.82
CA ASN A 81 -15.68 -2.57 -1.43
C ASN A 81 -14.40 -2.64 -2.28
N GLN A 82 -13.79 -3.82 -2.40
CA GLN A 82 -12.60 -4.04 -3.23
C GLN A 82 -12.87 -3.77 -4.72
N THR A 83 -14.08 -4.08 -5.20
CA THR A 83 -14.49 -3.79 -6.59
C THR A 83 -14.57 -2.29 -6.84
N LEU A 84 -15.19 -1.55 -5.92
CA LEU A 84 -15.26 -0.09 -6.00
C LEU A 84 -13.87 0.55 -5.93
N GLU A 85 -13.03 0.08 -5.00
CA GLU A 85 -11.64 0.51 -4.84
C GLU A 85 -10.85 0.30 -6.13
N LEU A 86 -10.89 -0.90 -6.70
CA LEU A 86 -10.22 -1.22 -7.95
C LEU A 86 -10.75 -0.36 -9.11
N SER A 87 -12.06 -0.16 -9.19
CA SER A 87 -12.69 0.63 -10.26
C SER A 87 -12.25 2.09 -10.22
N VAL A 88 -12.29 2.72 -9.04
CA VAL A 88 -11.85 4.12 -8.89
C VAL A 88 -10.35 4.23 -9.07
N SER A 89 -9.58 3.26 -8.57
CA SER A 89 -8.14 3.22 -8.77
C SER A 89 -7.80 3.19 -10.26
N VAL A 90 -8.38 2.25 -11.01
CA VAL A 90 -8.21 2.18 -12.48
C VAL A 90 -8.67 3.45 -13.18
N LEU A 91 -9.79 4.05 -12.76
CA LEU A 91 -10.25 5.31 -13.35
C LEU A 91 -9.26 6.44 -13.11
N ALA A 92 -8.78 6.59 -11.88
CA ALA A 92 -7.71 7.50 -11.52
C ALA A 92 -6.41 7.20 -12.30
N MET A 93 -6.12 5.92 -12.60
CA MET A 93 -5.03 5.51 -13.51
C MET A 93 -5.12 6.23 -14.84
N ARG A 94 -6.31 6.17 -15.43
CA ARG A 94 -6.59 6.69 -16.76
C ARG A 94 -6.71 8.20 -16.81
N LEU A 95 -7.30 8.82 -15.78
CA LEU A 95 -7.63 10.25 -15.80
C LEU A 95 -6.48 11.16 -15.37
N LEU A 96 -5.67 10.73 -14.40
CA LEU A 96 -4.71 11.61 -13.73
C LEU A 96 -3.30 11.53 -14.34
N GLY A 97 -3.04 10.55 -15.21
CA GLY A 97 -1.72 10.38 -15.82
C GLY A 97 -0.63 9.99 -14.80
N PRO A 98 0.66 10.19 -15.14
CA PRO A 98 1.77 9.94 -14.23
C PRO A 98 1.77 10.92 -13.04
N SER A 99 2.38 10.49 -11.93
CA SER A 99 2.54 11.32 -10.72
C SER A 99 3.23 12.64 -11.08
N PRO A 100 2.73 13.81 -10.62
CA PRO A 100 3.47 15.06 -10.76
C PRO A 100 4.80 15.04 -9.97
N LEU A 101 4.95 14.11 -9.02
CA LEU A 101 6.18 13.91 -8.25
C LEU A 101 7.10 12.83 -8.83
N SER A 102 6.75 12.18 -9.95
CA SER A 102 7.56 11.07 -10.50
C SER A 102 9.01 11.47 -10.74
N GLY A 103 9.24 12.65 -11.36
CA GLY A 103 10.58 13.15 -11.61
C GLY A 103 11.37 13.49 -10.33
N PHE A 104 10.68 13.88 -9.25
CA PHE A 104 11.32 14.07 -7.95
C PHE A 104 11.81 12.73 -7.39
N TRP A 105 10.97 11.69 -7.44
CA TRP A 105 11.33 10.37 -6.93
C TRP A 105 12.42 9.72 -7.77
N GLU A 106 12.38 9.84 -9.09
CA GLU A 106 13.42 9.33 -10.00
C GLU A 106 14.79 9.99 -9.73
N ALA A 107 14.81 11.29 -9.41
CA ALA A 107 16.05 12.03 -9.11
C ALA A 107 16.55 11.84 -7.67
N SER A 108 15.68 11.42 -6.74
CA SER A 108 15.96 11.36 -5.30
C SER A 108 17.02 10.34 -4.84
N PRO A 109 17.23 9.14 -5.45
CA PRO A 109 18.12 8.12 -4.89
C PRO A 109 19.55 8.62 -4.71
N ARG A 110 20.04 9.43 -5.65
CA ARG A 110 21.42 9.94 -5.64
C ARG A 110 21.67 10.90 -4.49
N TRP A 111 20.71 11.78 -4.20
CA TRP A 111 20.83 12.71 -3.07
C TRP A 111 20.69 12.00 -1.74
N VAL A 112 19.82 10.99 -1.64
CA VAL A 112 19.69 10.12 -0.46
C VAL A 112 21.00 9.37 -0.20
N ALA A 113 21.60 8.78 -1.22
CA ALA A 113 22.89 8.08 -1.12
C ALA A 113 24.03 9.03 -0.69
N LEU A 114 24.10 10.23 -1.28
CA LEU A 114 25.09 11.25 -0.89
C LEU A 114 24.90 11.75 0.55
N ALA A 115 23.66 11.93 0.99
CA ALA A 115 23.35 12.30 2.36
C ALA A 115 23.78 11.18 3.33
N ALA A 116 23.47 9.92 3.00
CA ALA A 116 23.90 8.77 3.80
C ALA A 116 25.43 8.70 3.93
N LEU A 117 26.17 8.84 2.83
CA LEU A 117 27.64 8.87 2.86
C LEU A 117 28.19 10.01 3.72
N ARG A 118 27.61 11.21 3.62
CA ARG A 118 28.00 12.36 4.45
C ARG A 118 27.72 12.12 5.93
N LEU A 119 26.58 11.52 6.27
CA LEU A 119 26.24 11.18 7.65
C LEU A 119 27.20 10.13 8.23
N LEU A 120 27.56 9.11 7.46
CA LEU A 120 28.54 8.10 7.87
C LEU A 120 29.92 8.74 8.12
N ALA A 121 30.35 9.64 7.22
CA ALA A 121 31.62 10.36 7.37
C ALA A 121 31.62 11.26 8.61
N VAL A 122 30.54 12.00 8.86
CA VAL A 122 30.37 12.83 10.06
C VAL A 122 30.33 11.98 11.34
N ALA A 123 29.77 10.78 11.27
CA ALA A 123 29.77 9.81 12.37
C ALA A 123 31.16 9.15 12.61
N GLY A 124 32.18 9.48 11.80
CA GLY A 124 33.53 8.91 11.92
C GLY A 124 33.63 7.46 11.46
N LEU A 125 32.68 6.97 10.67
CA LEU A 125 32.69 5.61 10.14
C LEU A 125 33.61 5.53 8.92
N ASP A 126 34.50 4.55 8.94
CA ASP A 126 35.41 4.25 7.84
C ASP A 126 34.63 3.66 6.65
N VAL A 127 34.37 4.52 5.67
CA VAL A 127 33.57 4.24 4.47
C VAL A 127 34.26 3.21 3.58
N ASP A 128 35.59 3.24 3.48
CA ASP A 128 36.39 2.32 2.66
C ASP A 128 36.34 0.90 3.24
N ARG A 129 36.46 0.78 4.57
CA ARG A 129 36.32 -0.49 5.26
C ARG A 129 34.91 -1.07 5.14
N LEU A 130 33.89 -0.20 5.16
CA LEU A 130 32.50 -0.61 4.94
C LEU A 130 32.29 -1.11 3.50
N ALA A 131 32.82 -0.39 2.51
CA ALA A 131 32.75 -0.77 1.10
C ALA A 131 33.37 -2.16 0.87
N GLY A 132 34.54 -2.43 1.44
CA GLY A 132 35.20 -3.74 1.33
C GLY A 132 34.42 -4.88 1.98
N LYS A 133 33.93 -4.68 3.23
CA LYS A 133 33.13 -5.71 3.93
C LYS A 133 31.81 -6.01 3.22
N ARG A 134 31.18 -5.00 2.63
CA ARG A 134 29.95 -5.16 1.87
C ARG A 134 30.13 -6.12 0.70
N LEU A 135 31.21 -6.00 -0.06
CA LEU A 135 31.47 -6.89 -1.21
C LEU A 135 31.64 -8.37 -0.78
N LEU A 136 32.03 -8.62 0.46
CA LEU A 136 32.07 -9.98 1.02
C LEU A 136 30.66 -10.50 1.36
N LEU A 137 29.77 -9.65 1.86
CA LEU A 137 28.40 -10.03 2.24
C LEU A 137 27.45 -10.10 1.04
N PHE A 138 27.67 -9.24 0.04
CA PHE A 138 26.83 -9.09 -1.14
C PHE A 138 27.71 -9.10 -2.40
N PRO A 139 28.24 -10.26 -2.81
CA PRO A 139 29.18 -10.35 -3.92
C PRO A 139 28.59 -9.93 -5.28
N SER A 140 27.27 -10.03 -5.44
CA SER A 140 26.56 -9.61 -6.67
C SER A 140 26.16 -8.13 -6.69
N SER A 141 26.55 -7.34 -5.69
CA SER A 141 26.22 -5.92 -5.62
C SER A 141 27.16 -5.04 -6.46
N PRO A 142 26.77 -3.83 -6.86
CA PRO A 142 27.64 -2.91 -7.58
C PRO A 142 28.99 -2.70 -6.85
N PRO A 143 30.11 -2.67 -7.58
CA PRO A 143 31.44 -2.56 -6.96
C PRO A 143 31.61 -1.22 -6.22
N ASP A 144 31.09 -0.15 -6.81
CA ASP A 144 31.10 1.17 -6.18
C ASP A 144 30.06 1.29 -5.05
N LEU A 145 30.47 1.91 -3.94
CA LEU A 145 29.61 2.05 -2.76
C LEU A 145 28.47 3.04 -3.00
N GLN A 146 28.72 4.14 -3.73
CA GLN A 146 27.68 5.11 -4.03
C GLN A 146 26.61 4.47 -4.90
N ASP A 147 27.00 3.73 -5.94
CA ASP A 147 26.05 3.02 -6.81
C ASP A 147 25.23 1.98 -6.05
N TRP A 148 25.84 1.23 -5.13
CA TRP A 148 25.08 0.31 -4.27
C TRP A 148 24.08 1.03 -3.37
N LEU A 149 24.48 2.15 -2.76
CA LEU A 149 23.57 2.95 -1.93
C LEU A 149 22.44 3.56 -2.75
N VAL A 150 22.69 3.94 -4.00
CA VAL A 150 21.66 4.38 -4.96
C VAL A 150 20.66 3.25 -5.23
N THR A 151 21.13 2.02 -5.48
CA THR A 151 20.26 0.84 -5.63
C THR A 151 19.44 0.55 -4.37
N CYS A 152 20.05 0.65 -3.19
CA CYS A 152 19.30 0.49 -1.93
C CYS A 152 18.26 1.61 -1.76
N ALA A 153 18.60 2.85 -2.10
CA ALA A 153 17.69 3.97 -1.99
C ALA A 153 16.50 3.83 -2.95
N SER A 154 16.74 3.38 -4.19
CA SER A 154 15.69 3.17 -5.20
C SER A 154 14.71 2.05 -4.82
N HIS A 155 15.20 0.93 -4.30
CA HIS A 155 14.34 -0.23 -4.03
C HIS A 155 13.76 -0.27 -2.61
N LEU A 156 14.36 0.44 -1.65
CA LEU A 156 13.94 0.37 -0.24
C LEU A 156 13.55 1.74 0.31
N ALA A 157 14.46 2.72 0.27
CA ALA A 157 14.25 3.99 0.97
C ALA A 157 13.09 4.81 0.36
N ILE A 158 13.03 4.89 -0.97
CA ILE A 158 11.99 5.64 -1.68
C ILE A 158 10.62 4.97 -1.50
N PRO A 159 10.43 3.67 -1.81
CA PRO A 159 9.15 3.00 -1.56
C PRO A 159 8.71 3.06 -0.10
N ALA A 160 9.63 2.91 0.86
CA ALA A 160 9.31 3.05 2.27
C ALA A 160 8.83 4.47 2.62
N THR A 161 9.45 5.50 2.05
CA THR A 161 9.04 6.89 2.27
C THR A 161 7.67 7.17 1.64
N GLN A 162 7.45 6.71 0.40
CA GLN A 162 6.15 6.81 -0.28
C GLN A 162 5.05 6.13 0.56
N LEU A 163 5.34 4.93 1.08
CA LEU A 163 4.43 4.20 1.96
C LEU A 163 4.16 4.96 3.26
N LEU A 164 5.19 5.52 3.91
CA LEU A 164 5.02 6.28 5.15
C LEU A 164 4.17 7.53 4.96
N VAL A 165 4.43 8.29 3.89
CA VAL A 165 3.63 9.48 3.58
C VAL A 165 2.20 9.08 3.22
N ALA A 166 2.02 8.00 2.45
CA ALA A 166 0.70 7.47 2.16
C ALA A 166 -0.06 7.05 3.42
N LEU A 167 0.57 6.32 4.34
CA LEU A 167 -0.02 5.93 5.62
C LEU A 167 -0.38 7.15 6.47
N PHE A 168 0.45 8.19 6.46
CA PHE A 168 0.15 9.43 7.18
C PHE A 168 -1.08 10.15 6.61
N VAL A 169 -1.17 10.27 5.28
CA VAL A 169 -2.33 10.89 4.62
C VAL A 169 -3.59 10.03 4.80
N ALA A 170 -3.45 8.71 4.70
CA ALA A 170 -4.49 7.73 4.95
C ALA A 170 -5.11 7.90 6.33
N ASP A 171 -4.28 7.89 7.37
CA ASP A 171 -4.70 7.99 8.77
C ASP A 171 -5.37 9.34 9.04
N THR A 172 -4.76 10.42 8.54
CA THR A 172 -5.32 11.77 8.62
C THR A 172 -6.71 11.82 8.00
N TRP A 173 -6.87 11.32 6.78
CA TRP A 173 -8.17 11.30 6.11
C TRP A 173 -9.17 10.42 6.85
N GLN A 174 -8.78 9.21 7.26
CA GLN A 174 -9.64 8.29 7.98
C GLN A 174 -10.18 8.92 9.25
N TYR A 175 -9.34 9.61 10.02
CA TYR A 175 -9.76 10.33 11.21
C TYR A 175 -10.80 11.41 10.89
N PHE A 176 -10.54 12.26 9.88
CA PHE A 176 -11.47 13.33 9.50
C PHE A 176 -12.79 12.79 8.96
N ALA A 177 -12.75 11.78 8.09
CA ALA A 177 -13.93 11.14 7.52
C ALA A 177 -14.77 10.49 8.62
N HIS A 178 -14.15 9.70 9.49
CA HIS A 178 -14.82 9.08 10.64
C HIS A 178 -15.49 10.15 11.51
N ARG A 179 -14.78 11.22 11.87
CA ARG A 179 -15.32 12.31 12.67
C ARG A 179 -16.48 13.02 11.96
N PHE A 180 -16.36 13.27 10.66
CA PHE A 180 -17.41 13.91 9.86
C PHE A 180 -18.69 13.07 9.81
N PHE A 181 -18.58 11.74 9.66
CA PHE A 181 -19.73 10.84 9.68
C PHE A 181 -20.44 10.81 11.04
N HIS A 182 -19.71 10.95 12.14
CA HIS A 182 -20.29 10.97 13.48
C HIS A 182 -20.90 12.33 13.87
N THR A 183 -20.43 13.44 13.32
CA THR A 183 -20.94 14.78 13.66
C THR A 183 -22.09 15.22 12.78
N ASN A 184 -22.14 14.77 11.52
CA ASN A 184 -23.16 15.21 10.58
C ASN A 184 -24.41 14.32 10.61
N ARG A 185 -25.56 14.89 11.05
CA ARG A 185 -26.85 14.17 11.16
C ARG A 185 -27.32 13.54 9.85
N PHE A 186 -27.10 14.19 8.70
CA PHE A 186 -27.51 13.68 7.39
C PHE A 186 -26.74 12.41 7.05
N PHE A 187 -25.40 12.49 7.12
CA PHE A 187 -24.54 11.35 6.80
C PHE A 187 -24.67 10.23 7.81
N TYR A 188 -24.85 10.54 9.10
CA TYR A 188 -25.20 9.54 10.09
C TYR A 188 -26.50 8.83 9.68
N SER A 189 -27.61 9.53 9.43
CA SER A 189 -28.87 8.84 9.09
C SER A 189 -28.85 7.99 7.80
N ARG A 190 -28.05 8.37 6.80
CA ARG A 190 -28.02 7.73 5.48
C ARG A 190 -26.92 6.69 5.32
N PHE A 191 -25.75 6.93 5.92
CA PHE A 191 -24.57 6.07 5.78
C PHE A 191 -24.24 5.29 7.05
N TYR A 192 -24.83 5.58 8.22
CA TYR A 192 -24.58 4.80 9.44
C TYR A 192 -25.00 3.34 9.30
N LEU A 193 -26.09 3.02 8.60
CA LEU A 193 -26.47 1.62 8.38
C LEU A 193 -25.44 0.90 7.49
N TRP A 194 -25.00 1.55 6.41
CA TRP A 194 -23.96 1.03 5.53
C TRP A 194 -22.63 0.86 6.30
N VAL A 195 -22.12 1.90 6.97
CA VAL A 195 -20.89 1.86 7.79
C VAL A 195 -21.00 0.88 8.98
N ARG A 196 -22.17 0.68 9.57
CA ARG A 196 -22.37 -0.26 10.69
C ARG A 196 -22.44 -1.71 10.23
N GLU A 197 -22.91 -1.96 9.01
CA GLU A 197 -22.99 -3.30 8.41
C GLU A 197 -21.70 -3.69 7.67
N THR A 198 -20.92 -2.72 7.18
CA THR A 198 -19.65 -2.95 6.47
C THR A 198 -18.42 -2.64 7.31
N ALA A 199 -18.56 -2.02 8.49
CA ALA A 199 -17.46 -1.54 9.33
C ALA A 199 -16.43 -0.63 8.62
N ASP A 200 -16.72 -0.13 7.41
CA ASP A 200 -15.69 0.39 6.52
C ASP A 200 -15.86 1.89 6.22
N VAL A 201 -15.49 2.71 7.21
CA VAL A 201 -14.92 4.05 6.91
C VAL A 201 -13.58 3.90 6.18
N TRP A 202 -12.99 2.70 6.26
CA TRP A 202 -11.77 2.25 5.61
C TRP A 202 -11.80 2.41 4.09
N LEU A 203 -12.93 2.18 3.42
CA LEU A 203 -13.04 2.23 1.95
C LEU A 203 -12.54 3.57 1.35
N VAL A 204 -12.87 4.69 1.99
CA VAL A 204 -12.47 6.02 1.51
C VAL A 204 -11.06 6.37 1.97
N GLY A 205 -10.66 5.92 3.17
CA GLY A 205 -9.28 6.04 3.66
C GLY A 205 -8.29 5.34 2.75
N TRP A 206 -8.58 4.10 2.36
CA TRP A 206 -7.79 3.31 1.43
C TRP A 206 -7.74 3.90 0.03
N LEU A 207 -8.86 4.41 -0.49
CA LEU A 207 -8.88 5.12 -1.78
C LEU A 207 -7.95 6.34 -1.80
N VAL A 208 -8.01 7.13 -0.72
CA VAL A 208 -7.16 8.32 -0.55
C VAL A 208 -5.70 7.91 -0.33
N SER A 209 -5.45 6.81 0.39
CA SER A 209 -4.11 6.22 0.55
C SER A 209 -3.52 5.83 -0.79
N TRP A 210 -4.29 5.11 -1.60
CA TRP A 210 -3.87 4.64 -2.91
C TRP A 210 -3.64 5.80 -3.89
N LEU A 211 -4.55 6.78 -3.91
CA LEU A 211 -4.33 8.01 -4.66
C LEU A 211 -3.05 8.71 -4.18
N THR A 212 -2.81 8.76 -2.87
CA THR A 212 -1.59 9.37 -2.32
C THR A 212 -0.34 8.61 -2.72
N ILE A 213 -0.31 7.27 -2.61
CA ILE A 213 0.82 6.43 -3.09
C ILE A 213 1.09 6.72 -4.57
N ARG A 214 0.04 6.90 -5.35
CA ARG A 214 0.17 7.19 -6.78
C ARG A 214 0.58 8.63 -7.09
N PHE A 215 0.23 9.59 -6.25
CA PHE A 215 0.64 10.99 -6.38
C PHE A 215 1.98 11.29 -5.72
N LEU A 216 2.51 10.36 -4.93
CA LEU A 216 3.91 10.30 -4.51
C LEU A 216 4.66 9.53 -5.60
#